data_AF-A0A835YZI6-F1
#
_entry.id   AF-A0A835YZI6-F1
#
_cell.length_a   1.000
_cell.length_b   1.000
_cell.length_c   1.000
_cell.angle_alpha   90.00
_cell.angle_beta   90.00
_cell.angle_gamma   90.00
#
_symmetry.space_group_name_H-M   'P 1'
#
loop_
_entity.id
_entity.type
_entity.pdbx_description
1 polymer ?
#
loop_
_entity_poly.entity_id
_entity_poly.type
_entity_poly.pdbx_seq_one_letter_code
_entity_poly.pdbx_strand_id
1 'polypeptide(L)'
;MAASKQFMPDIAPNTVRQFVNEEVLSLLSKNPDLVRHLEAKGAAEKGKKRSTDRHYEDGMQAMANMLARTQKEDGARDMKYAYGKNRRSGPLYAKYKGSLQTAPTYTRHALTRGVLRDWDMANAYFTVCKDVCRMINIPCPMIDEYCDNREPTLTGVCERIGLGRGSAKSLLLSILNGLTNFSRQELKGDAWLHRFADECERVQACFVRAYPDVAAKK
;
A
#
# COMPACT_ATOMS: atom_id res chain seq x y z
N MET A 1 -38.72 -19.22 5.29
CA MET A 1 -37.84 -18.22 5.92
C MET A 1 -37.05 -17.54 4.82
N ALA A 2 -37.49 -16.36 4.38
CA ALA A 2 -36.81 -15.59 3.35
C ALA A 2 -35.67 -14.81 4.00
N ALA A 3 -34.42 -15.13 3.66
CA ALA A 3 -33.28 -14.31 4.01
C ALA A 3 -33.41 -12.96 3.27
N SER A 4 -33.65 -11.90 4.05
CA SER A 4 -33.56 -10.52 3.62
C SER A 4 -32.25 -10.31 2.87
N LYS A 5 -32.34 -10.15 1.54
CA LYS A 5 -31.27 -9.51 0.75
C LYS A 5 -31.25 -8.07 1.21
N GLN A 6 -30.38 -7.77 2.16
CA GLN A 6 -30.07 -6.41 2.56
C GLN A 6 -29.38 -5.75 1.35
N PHE A 7 -30.21 -5.15 0.51
CA PHE A 7 -29.82 -4.39 -0.67
C PHE A 7 -28.88 -3.30 -0.16
N MET A 8 -27.57 -3.42 -0.44
CA MET A 8 -26.67 -2.29 -0.21
C MET A 8 -27.19 -1.14 -1.07
N PRO A 9 -27.41 0.06 -0.50
CA PRO A 9 -27.92 1.20 -1.27
C PRO A 9 -27.02 1.47 -2.48
N ASP A 10 -27.54 2.13 -3.52
CA ASP A 10 -26.77 2.56 -4.69
C ASP A 10 -25.62 3.49 -4.26
N ILE A 11 -24.46 2.89 -3.97
CA ILE A 11 -23.25 3.61 -3.64
C ILE A 11 -22.75 4.20 -4.97
N ALA A 12 -22.61 5.53 -5.01
CA ALA A 12 -22.09 6.23 -6.18
C ALA A 12 -20.75 5.60 -6.64
N PRO A 13 -20.50 5.50 -7.97
CA PRO A 13 -19.25 4.93 -8.47
C PRO A 13 -18.05 5.63 -7.81
N ASN A 14 -17.11 4.84 -7.28
CA ASN A 14 -15.93 5.27 -6.51
C ASN A 14 -16.19 5.73 -5.06
N THR A 15 -17.33 5.39 -4.48
CA THR A 15 -17.57 5.51 -3.05
C THR A 15 -17.45 4.13 -2.39
N VAL A 16 -16.79 4.04 -1.24
CA VAL A 16 -16.71 2.82 -0.44
C VAL A 16 -17.13 3.17 0.98
N ARG A 17 -18.12 2.45 1.50
CA ARG A 17 -18.53 2.58 2.89
C ARG A 17 -17.52 1.85 3.79
N GLN A 18 -16.86 2.61 4.65
CA GLN A 18 -15.91 2.09 5.65
C GLN A 18 -16.65 1.91 6.97
N PHE A 19 -16.42 0.78 7.63
CA PHE A 19 -17.04 0.46 8.91
C PHE A 19 -15.97 0.40 10.01
N VAL A 20 -16.35 0.79 11.22
CA VAL A 20 -15.55 0.62 12.44
C VAL A 20 -16.24 -0.41 13.32
N ASN A 21 -15.46 -1.27 13.96
CA ASN A 21 -15.95 -2.28 14.90
C ASN A 21 -16.69 -1.62 16.10
N GLU A 22 -17.84 -2.18 16.45
CA GLU A 22 -18.72 -1.74 17.54
C GLU A 22 -18.06 -1.69 18.93
N GLU A 23 -17.16 -2.63 19.24
CA GLU A 23 -16.41 -2.64 20.51
C GLU A 23 -15.50 -1.42 20.61
N VAL A 24 -14.88 -1.01 19.50
CA VAL A 24 -14.05 0.20 19.45
C VAL A 24 -14.91 1.44 19.62
N LEU A 25 -16.08 1.50 18.98
CA LEU A 25 -17.03 2.60 19.16
C LEU A 25 -17.51 2.71 20.62
N SER A 26 -17.78 1.59 21.27
CA SER A 26 -18.18 1.49 22.68
C SER A 26 -17.06 1.90 23.65
N LEU A 27 -15.81 1.55 23.37
CA LEU A 27 -14.66 1.95 24.20
C LEU A 27 -14.44 3.46 24.18
N LEU A 28 -14.72 4.11 23.05
CA LEU A 28 -14.50 5.54 22.87
C LEU A 28 -15.62 6.40 23.43
N SER A 29 -16.88 5.95 23.32
CA SER A 29 -18.00 6.64 23.99
C SER A 29 -17.82 6.68 25.51
N LYS A 30 -17.10 5.70 26.06
CA LYS A 30 -16.72 5.61 27.48
C LYS A 30 -15.51 6.46 27.86
N ASN A 31 -14.74 7.00 26.91
CA ASN A 31 -13.51 7.76 27.17
C ASN A 31 -13.44 9.06 26.33
N PRO A 32 -14.34 10.03 26.56
CA PRO A 32 -14.44 11.25 25.75
C PRO A 32 -13.19 12.15 25.84
N ASP A 33 -12.46 12.10 26.95
CA ASP A 33 -11.24 12.89 27.15
C ASP A 33 -10.06 12.39 26.32
N LEU A 34 -10.02 11.08 26.01
CA LEU A 34 -9.03 10.50 25.09
C LEU A 34 -9.24 11.07 23.68
N VAL A 35 -10.49 11.22 23.25
CA VAL A 35 -10.83 11.81 21.93
C VAL A 35 -10.39 13.27 21.89
N ARG A 36 -10.72 14.07 22.91
CA ARG A 36 -10.33 15.50 22.99
C ARG A 36 -8.82 15.70 23.07
N HIS A 37 -8.12 14.88 23.86
CA HIS A 37 -6.67 14.96 24.00
C HIS A 37 -5.96 14.66 22.67
N LEU A 38 -6.44 13.64 21.95
CA LEU A 38 -5.93 13.33 20.62
C LEU A 38 -6.25 14.48 19.64
N GLU A 39 -7.47 15.01 19.58
CA GLU A 39 -7.79 16.15 18.71
C GLU A 39 -6.87 17.38 18.93
N ALA A 40 -6.55 17.70 20.18
CA ALA A 40 -5.69 18.83 20.54
C ALA A 40 -4.22 18.65 20.11
N LYS A 41 -3.65 17.43 20.27
CA LYS A 41 -2.26 17.14 19.85
C LYS A 41 -2.08 17.26 18.33
N GLY A 42 -3.04 16.77 17.54
CA GLY A 42 -2.96 16.81 16.07
C GLY A 42 -2.96 18.21 15.46
N ALA A 43 -3.45 19.22 16.18
CA ALA A 43 -3.40 20.61 15.74
C ALA A 43 -2.02 21.26 15.95
N ALA A 44 -1.23 20.78 16.92
CA ALA A 44 -0.01 21.43 17.39
C ALA A 44 1.27 21.06 16.61
N GLU A 45 1.30 19.93 15.88
CA GLU A 45 2.58 19.35 15.41
C GLU A 45 2.91 19.48 13.92
N LYS A 46 2.32 20.46 13.21
CA LYS A 46 2.70 20.73 11.81
C LYS A 46 4.18 21.16 11.70
N GLY A 47 5.06 20.27 11.22
CA GLY A 47 6.33 20.67 10.58
C GLY A 47 7.66 20.06 11.04
N LYS A 48 7.71 18.98 11.83
CA LYS A 48 9.01 18.40 12.30
C LYS A 48 9.42 17.10 11.56
N LYS A 49 10.73 16.85 11.43
CA LYS A 49 11.38 15.68 10.77
C LYS A 49 11.17 14.34 11.51
N ARG A 50 10.96 13.25 10.77
CA ARG A 50 10.41 11.93 11.20
C ARG A 50 11.35 11.11 12.12
N SER A 51 10.86 10.70 13.29
CA SER A 51 11.42 9.63 14.16
C SER A 51 10.40 8.49 14.33
N THR A 52 10.82 7.34 14.85
CA THR A 52 9.98 6.14 15.06
C THR A 52 8.85 6.35 16.06
N ASP A 53 9.07 7.11 17.13
CA ASP A 53 8.03 7.42 18.14
C ASP A 53 6.91 8.28 17.55
N ARG A 54 7.25 9.19 16.63
CA ARG A 54 6.25 10.00 15.94
C ARG A 54 5.36 9.16 15.01
N HIS A 55 5.81 8.02 14.49
CA HIS A 55 4.94 7.13 13.70
C HIS A 55 3.83 6.49 14.53
N TYR A 56 4.09 6.19 15.80
CA TYR A 56 3.07 5.70 16.71
C TYR A 56 2.09 6.84 17.05
N GLU A 57 2.60 8.02 17.42
CA GLU A 57 1.76 9.17 17.75
C GLU A 57 0.93 9.68 16.56
N ASP A 58 1.52 9.82 15.37
CA ASP A 58 0.83 10.17 14.12
C ASP A 58 -0.27 9.16 13.80
N GLY A 59 -0.01 7.88 14.09
CA GLY A 59 -0.95 6.81 13.83
C GLY A 59 -2.12 6.75 14.81
N MET A 60 -1.86 7.03 16.10
CA MET A 60 -2.89 7.24 17.12
C MET A 60 -3.70 8.51 16.85
N GLN A 61 -3.07 9.57 16.35
CA GLN A 61 -3.74 10.79 15.93
C GLN A 61 -4.63 10.57 14.71
N ALA A 62 -4.13 9.83 13.71
CA ALA A 62 -4.90 9.44 12.54
C ALA A 62 -6.10 8.57 12.93
N MET A 63 -5.89 7.63 13.87
CA MET A 63 -6.95 6.82 14.46
C MET A 63 -8.00 7.70 15.14
N ALA A 64 -7.59 8.61 16.02
CA ALA A 64 -8.50 9.52 16.71
C ALA A 64 -9.33 10.38 15.77
N ASN A 65 -8.68 10.97 14.76
CA ASN A 65 -9.34 11.80 13.76
C ASN A 65 -10.34 11.00 12.92
N MET A 66 -10.03 9.74 12.63
CA MET A 66 -10.93 8.83 11.93
C MET A 66 -12.12 8.48 12.82
N LEU A 67 -11.86 8.11 14.07
CA LEU A 67 -12.87 7.72 15.05
C LEU A 67 -13.86 8.85 15.40
N ALA A 68 -13.35 10.04 15.71
CA ALA A 68 -14.17 11.22 16.05
C ALA A 68 -15.13 11.61 14.91
N ARG A 69 -14.74 11.31 13.66
CA ARG A 69 -15.57 11.54 12.48
C ARG A 69 -16.56 10.41 12.22
N THR A 70 -16.14 9.17 12.44
CA THR A 70 -17.00 7.99 12.21
C THR A 70 -18.08 7.86 13.30
N GLN A 71 -17.82 8.30 14.53
CA GLN A 71 -18.84 8.38 15.59
C GLN A 71 -19.99 9.33 15.25
N LYS A 72 -19.75 10.37 14.44
CA LYS A 72 -20.81 11.29 13.98
C LYS A 72 -21.70 10.67 12.88
N GLU A 73 -21.30 9.53 12.34
CA GLU A 73 -21.93 8.87 11.19
C GLU A 73 -22.34 7.41 11.54
N ASP A 74 -22.73 7.15 12.81
CA ASP A 74 -23.18 5.83 13.29
C ASP A 74 -22.21 4.68 12.97
N GLY A 75 -20.90 4.92 13.14
CA GLY A 75 -19.90 3.86 12.99
C GLY A 75 -19.56 3.48 11.55
N ALA A 76 -20.12 4.16 10.56
CA ALA A 76 -19.81 3.96 9.16
C ALA A 76 -19.62 5.27 8.39
N ARG A 77 -18.68 5.30 7.45
CA ARG A 77 -18.36 6.49 6.66
C ARG A 77 -18.21 6.20 5.19
N ASP A 78 -18.90 6.97 4.37
CA ASP A 78 -18.76 6.90 2.92
C ASP A 78 -17.49 7.64 2.47
N MET A 79 -16.52 6.87 1.97
CA MET A 79 -15.25 7.39 1.49
C MET A 79 -15.25 7.51 -0.03
N LYS A 80 -15.05 8.73 -0.53
CA LYS A 80 -14.89 8.99 -1.97
C LYS A 80 -13.44 8.82 -2.39
N TYR A 81 -13.24 8.11 -3.49
CA TYR A 81 -11.94 7.88 -4.10
C TYR A 81 -11.84 8.55 -5.46
N ALA A 82 -10.63 9.00 -5.82
CA ALA A 82 -10.35 9.50 -7.17
C ALA A 82 -8.89 9.29 -7.53
N TYR A 83 -8.59 9.35 -8.82
CA TYR A 83 -7.21 9.36 -9.30
C TYR A 83 -6.45 10.61 -8.82
N GLY A 84 -5.12 10.51 -8.83
CA GLY A 84 -4.22 11.63 -8.55
C GLY A 84 -4.49 12.82 -9.47
N LYS A 85 -4.03 14.02 -9.05
CA LYS A 85 -4.23 15.25 -9.82
C LYS A 85 -3.77 15.06 -11.28
N ASN A 86 -4.63 15.44 -12.23
CA ASN A 86 -4.39 15.33 -13.67
C ASN A 86 -4.21 13.89 -14.22
N ARG A 87 -4.62 12.85 -13.47
CA ARG A 87 -4.60 11.46 -13.96
C ARG A 87 -6.01 10.95 -14.22
N ARG A 88 -6.17 10.18 -15.30
CA ARG A 88 -7.42 9.49 -15.67
C ARG A 88 -7.42 8.00 -15.32
N SER A 89 -6.29 7.48 -14.85
CA SER A 89 -6.07 6.08 -14.52
C SER A 89 -4.97 5.94 -13.46
N GLY A 90 -4.79 4.71 -12.95
CA GLY A 90 -3.77 4.39 -11.95
C GLY A 90 -4.33 4.21 -10.54
N PRO A 91 -3.52 4.42 -9.49
CA PRO A 91 -3.99 4.26 -8.12
C PRO A 91 -5.09 5.26 -7.76
N LEU A 92 -6.10 4.77 -7.05
CA LEU A 92 -7.12 5.60 -6.41
C LEU A 92 -6.62 6.10 -5.06
N TYR A 93 -6.96 7.34 -4.74
CA TYR A 93 -6.64 7.98 -3.47
C TYR A 93 -7.93 8.46 -2.81
N ALA A 94 -8.05 8.19 -1.51
CA ALA A 94 -9.13 8.74 -0.71
C ALA A 94 -9.08 10.29 -0.72
N LYS A 95 -10.22 10.93 -0.99
CA LYS A 95 -10.32 12.40 -1.08
C LYS A 95 -10.22 13.10 0.28
N TYR A 96 -10.61 12.41 1.35
CA TYR A 96 -10.74 13.02 2.68
C TYR A 96 -9.79 12.37 3.69
N LYS A 97 -9.41 13.15 4.71
CA LYS A 97 -8.65 12.65 5.85
C LYS A 97 -9.46 11.61 6.64
N GLY A 98 -8.75 10.67 7.27
CA GLY A 98 -9.36 9.57 8.02
C GLY A 98 -9.85 8.45 7.11
N SER A 99 -9.05 8.08 6.09
CA SER A 99 -9.27 6.89 5.29
C SER A 99 -8.40 5.74 5.79
N LEU A 100 -8.96 4.51 5.75
CA LEU A 100 -8.22 3.28 6.01
C LEU A 100 -6.97 3.12 5.12
N GLN A 101 -6.96 3.72 3.91
CA GLN A 101 -5.80 3.69 2.99
C GLN A 101 -4.56 4.34 3.61
N THR A 102 -4.74 5.41 4.38
CA THR A 102 -3.66 6.16 5.03
C THR A 102 -3.44 5.77 6.48
N ALA A 103 -4.33 4.95 7.04
CA ALA A 103 -4.22 4.49 8.42
C ALA A 103 -3.03 3.52 8.56
N PRO A 104 -2.24 3.62 9.65
CA PRO A 104 -1.23 2.62 9.96
C PRO A 104 -1.83 1.22 10.03
N THR A 105 -1.02 0.20 9.76
CA THR A 105 -1.47 -1.20 9.75
C THR A 105 -2.14 -1.60 11.06
N TYR A 106 -1.50 -1.37 12.22
CA TYR A 106 -2.08 -1.73 13.52
C TYR A 106 -3.43 -1.03 13.76
N THR A 107 -3.54 0.25 13.37
CA THR A 107 -4.77 1.03 13.45
C THR A 107 -5.87 0.42 12.60
N ARG A 108 -5.56 0.11 11.34
CA ARG A 108 -6.51 -0.51 10.41
C ARG A 108 -7.03 -1.82 10.98
N HIS A 109 -6.13 -2.70 11.44
CA HIS A 109 -6.49 -4.00 12.00
C HIS A 109 -7.37 -3.86 13.25
N ALA A 110 -7.09 -2.91 14.13
CA ALA A 110 -7.92 -2.66 15.31
C ALA A 110 -9.33 -2.17 14.92
N LEU A 111 -9.41 -1.21 14.00
CA LEU A 111 -10.69 -0.59 13.60
C LEU A 111 -11.58 -1.54 12.82
N THR A 112 -11.01 -2.45 12.03
CA THR A 112 -11.76 -3.29 11.10
C THR A 112 -11.85 -4.76 11.52
N ARG A 113 -11.37 -5.10 12.72
CA ARG A 113 -11.37 -6.48 13.24
C ARG A 113 -12.78 -7.07 13.18
N GLY A 114 -12.92 -8.22 12.52
CA GLY A 114 -14.20 -8.95 12.43
C GLY A 114 -15.20 -8.36 11.43
N VAL A 115 -14.93 -7.20 10.84
CA VAL A 115 -15.83 -6.51 9.91
C VAL A 115 -15.28 -6.49 8.47
N LEU A 116 -13.96 -6.36 8.32
CA LEU A 116 -13.29 -6.33 7.01
C LEU A 116 -12.57 -7.65 6.73
N ARG A 117 -12.73 -8.17 5.50
CA ARG A 117 -11.83 -9.17 4.92
C ARG A 117 -10.89 -8.47 3.95
N ASP A 118 -9.59 -8.60 4.19
CA ASP A 118 -8.57 -8.01 3.33
C ASP A 118 -8.16 -9.01 2.24
N TRP A 119 -8.11 -8.55 0.99
CA TRP A 119 -7.75 -9.35 -0.17
C TRP A 119 -6.60 -8.67 -0.89
N ASP A 120 -5.38 -9.14 -0.63
CA ASP A 120 -4.17 -8.59 -1.23
C ASP A 120 -3.76 -9.39 -2.47
N MET A 121 -3.47 -8.68 -3.56
CA MET A 121 -2.83 -9.28 -4.72
C MET A 121 -1.38 -9.66 -4.38
N ALA A 122 -1.11 -10.96 -4.32
CA ALA A 122 0.24 -11.45 -4.12
C ALA A 122 1.13 -11.08 -5.32
N ASN A 123 2.28 -10.47 -5.04
CA ASN A 123 3.32 -10.19 -6.05
C ASN A 123 2.85 -9.36 -7.27
N ALA A 124 1.86 -8.48 -7.10
CA ALA A 124 1.21 -7.76 -8.19
C ALA A 124 2.19 -7.06 -9.15
N TYR A 125 3.21 -6.36 -8.61
CA TYR A 125 4.17 -5.61 -9.43
C TYR A 125 4.91 -6.48 -10.45
N PHE A 126 5.44 -7.62 -10.02
CA PHE A 126 6.21 -8.51 -10.90
C PHE A 126 5.30 -9.29 -11.84
N THR A 127 4.12 -9.71 -11.37
CA THR A 127 3.14 -10.43 -12.18
C THR A 127 2.62 -9.57 -13.32
N VAL A 128 2.24 -8.32 -13.02
CA VAL A 128 1.82 -7.36 -14.06
C VAL A 128 2.97 -7.06 -15.02
N CYS A 129 4.20 -6.89 -14.52
CA CYS A 129 5.36 -6.67 -15.38
C CYS A 129 5.57 -7.85 -16.36
N LYS A 130 5.57 -9.09 -15.84
CA LYS A 130 5.66 -10.34 -16.60
C LYS A 130 4.58 -10.44 -17.67
N ASP A 131 3.33 -10.18 -17.31
CA ASP A 131 2.21 -10.27 -18.25
C ASP A 131 2.30 -9.22 -19.35
N VAL A 132 2.65 -7.98 -19.01
CA VAL A 132 2.79 -6.93 -20.03
C VAL A 132 4.00 -7.20 -20.92
N CYS A 133 5.13 -7.68 -20.38
CA CYS A 133 6.27 -8.14 -21.17
C CYS A 133 5.86 -9.20 -22.19
N ARG A 134 5.05 -10.20 -21.80
CA ARG A 134 4.51 -11.23 -22.70
C ARG A 134 3.62 -10.64 -23.78
N MET A 135 2.72 -9.71 -23.43
CA MET A 135 1.82 -9.04 -24.39
C MET A 135 2.58 -8.30 -25.50
N ILE A 136 3.77 -7.77 -25.20
CA ILE A 136 4.59 -7.01 -26.16
C ILE A 136 5.85 -7.77 -26.60
N ASN A 137 5.90 -9.09 -26.39
CA ASN A 137 6.98 -9.98 -26.80
C ASN A 137 8.38 -9.56 -26.31
N ILE A 138 8.48 -9.08 -25.07
CA ILE A 138 9.76 -8.85 -24.39
C ILE A 138 10.08 -10.08 -23.53
N PRO A 139 11.18 -10.81 -23.80
CA PRO A 139 11.63 -11.87 -22.90
C PRO A 139 11.97 -11.30 -21.53
N CYS A 140 11.59 -11.98 -20.45
CA CYS A 140 11.89 -11.59 -19.07
C CYS A 140 12.19 -12.82 -18.18
N PRO A 141 13.18 -13.67 -18.55
CA PRO A 141 13.45 -14.92 -17.84
C PRO A 141 13.76 -14.76 -16.34
N MET A 142 14.42 -13.68 -15.92
CA MET A 142 14.74 -13.47 -14.50
C MET A 142 13.48 -13.09 -13.69
N ILE A 143 12.59 -12.27 -14.28
CA ILE A 143 11.28 -11.95 -13.69
C ILE A 143 10.38 -13.19 -13.68
N ASP A 144 10.41 -14.00 -14.74
CA ASP A 144 9.71 -15.28 -14.82
C ASP A 144 10.17 -16.21 -13.69
N GLU A 145 11.48 -16.44 -13.57
CA GLU A 145 12.08 -17.27 -12.53
C GLU A 145 11.68 -16.80 -11.12
N TYR A 146 11.74 -15.49 -10.86
CA TYR A 146 11.33 -14.93 -9.57
C TYR A 146 9.84 -15.10 -9.31
N CYS A 147 8.97 -14.93 -10.31
CA CYS A 147 7.53 -15.12 -10.13
C CYS A 147 7.19 -16.58 -9.81
N ASP A 148 7.86 -17.51 -10.49
CA ASP A 148 7.58 -18.94 -10.39
C ASP A 148 8.22 -19.55 -9.12
N ASN A 149 9.33 -18.98 -8.63
CA ASN A 149 10.10 -19.47 -7.48
C ASN A 149 10.27 -18.43 -6.37
N ARG A 150 9.28 -17.56 -6.17
CA ARG A 150 9.39 -16.38 -5.29
C ARG A 150 9.97 -16.66 -3.90
N GLU A 151 9.47 -17.68 -3.22
CA GLU A 151 9.90 -18.01 -1.85
C GLU A 151 11.34 -18.57 -1.79
N PRO A 152 11.70 -19.57 -2.62
CA PRO A 152 13.10 -19.97 -2.80
C PRO A 152 14.03 -18.81 -3.17
N THR A 153 13.65 -17.96 -4.13
CA THR A 153 14.48 -16.83 -4.57
C THR A 153 14.73 -15.85 -3.43
N LEU A 154 13.70 -15.47 -2.67
CA LEU A 154 13.84 -14.59 -1.52
C LEU A 154 14.76 -15.18 -0.45
N THR A 155 14.61 -16.48 -0.17
CA THR A 155 15.46 -17.19 0.79
C THR A 155 16.92 -17.19 0.34
N GLY A 156 17.18 -17.53 -0.92
CA GLY A 156 18.53 -17.50 -1.47
C GLY A 156 19.14 -16.10 -1.48
N VAL A 157 18.36 -15.05 -1.75
CA VAL A 157 18.83 -13.66 -1.62
C VAL A 157 19.19 -13.35 -0.16
N CYS A 158 18.33 -13.71 0.80
CA CYS A 158 18.62 -13.53 2.22
C CYS A 158 19.95 -14.17 2.63
N GLU A 159 20.20 -15.40 2.18
CA GLU A 159 21.43 -16.16 2.47
C GLU A 159 22.67 -15.54 1.81
N ARG A 160 22.60 -15.21 0.51
CA ARG A 160 23.77 -14.75 -0.25
C ARG A 160 24.25 -13.36 0.14
N ILE A 161 23.33 -12.45 0.50
CA ILE A 161 23.68 -11.05 0.82
C ILE A 161 23.42 -10.66 2.29
N GLY A 162 22.95 -11.59 3.13
CA GLY A 162 22.77 -11.38 4.57
C GLY A 162 21.66 -10.38 4.90
N LEU A 163 20.59 -10.33 4.10
CA LEU A 163 19.44 -9.46 4.34
C LEU A 163 18.29 -10.21 5.00
N GLY A 164 17.54 -9.51 5.85
CA GLY A 164 16.24 -10.00 6.29
C GLY A 164 15.23 -10.05 5.14
N ARG A 165 14.25 -10.94 5.23
CA ARG A 165 13.23 -11.16 4.17
C ARG A 165 12.53 -9.89 3.70
N GLY A 166 12.17 -8.99 4.64
CA GLY A 166 11.54 -7.71 4.31
C GLY A 166 12.46 -6.82 3.46
N SER A 167 13.74 -6.75 3.82
CA SER A 167 14.76 -6.01 3.08
C SER A 167 15.05 -6.64 1.73
N ALA A 168 15.11 -7.98 1.62
CA ALA A 168 15.28 -8.67 0.35
C ALA A 168 14.11 -8.38 -0.62
N LYS A 169 12.86 -8.44 -0.12
CA LYS A 169 11.68 -8.05 -0.91
C LYS A 169 11.77 -6.58 -1.36
N SER A 170 12.16 -5.68 -0.45
CA SER A 170 12.31 -4.25 -0.74
C SER A 170 13.40 -3.99 -1.79
N LEU A 171 14.51 -4.75 -1.74
CA LEU A 171 15.59 -4.69 -2.71
C LEU A 171 15.10 -5.09 -4.10
N LEU A 172 14.47 -6.25 -4.25
CA LEU A 172 13.96 -6.71 -5.56
C LEU A 172 12.94 -5.73 -6.14
N LEU A 173 12.06 -5.18 -5.30
CA LEU A 173 11.09 -4.17 -5.73
C LEU A 173 11.78 -2.86 -6.16
N SER A 174 12.85 -2.46 -5.46
CA SER A 174 13.65 -1.30 -5.83
C SER A 174 14.34 -1.53 -7.17
N ILE A 175 14.93 -2.70 -7.40
CA ILE A 175 15.55 -3.06 -8.68
C ILE A 175 14.54 -2.92 -9.83
N LEU A 176 13.34 -3.49 -9.68
CA LEU A 176 12.26 -3.37 -10.69
C LEU A 176 11.86 -1.92 -10.96
N ASN A 177 12.00 -1.03 -9.98
CA ASN A 177 11.69 0.40 -10.10
C ASN A 177 12.90 1.26 -10.52
N GLY A 178 14.03 0.64 -10.91
CA GLY A 178 15.22 1.36 -11.35
C GLY A 178 16.10 1.82 -10.19
N LEU A 179 16.25 0.97 -9.18
CA LEU A 179 17.14 1.16 -8.04
C LEU A 179 16.86 2.45 -7.24
N THR A 180 15.59 2.75 -6.97
CA THR A 180 15.19 4.01 -6.31
C THR A 180 15.64 4.13 -4.85
N ASN A 181 15.80 3.01 -4.16
CA ASN A 181 16.12 2.98 -2.72
C ASN A 181 17.39 2.18 -2.40
N PHE A 182 18.08 1.67 -3.41
CA PHE A 182 19.27 0.84 -3.28
C PHE A 182 20.25 1.20 -4.40
N SER A 183 21.52 1.00 -4.16
CA SER A 183 22.62 1.18 -5.10
C SER A 183 23.09 -0.16 -5.66
N ARG A 184 23.76 -0.17 -6.82
CA ARG A 184 24.35 -1.41 -7.37
C ARG A 184 25.40 -2.01 -6.44
N GLN A 185 26.06 -1.21 -5.61
CA GLN A 185 27.03 -1.65 -4.61
C GLN A 185 26.38 -2.55 -3.54
N GLU A 186 25.10 -2.33 -3.23
CA GLU A 186 24.36 -3.12 -2.24
C GLU A 186 24.01 -4.53 -2.73
N LEU A 187 24.26 -4.85 -4.01
CA LEU A 187 24.09 -6.19 -4.56
C LEU A 187 25.22 -7.15 -4.15
N LYS A 188 26.29 -6.64 -3.51
CA LYS A 188 27.43 -7.42 -2.96
C LYS A 188 28.07 -8.41 -3.96
N GLY A 189 28.04 -8.09 -5.25
CA GLY A 189 28.59 -8.95 -6.30
C GLY A 189 27.77 -10.22 -6.58
N ASP A 190 26.54 -10.31 -6.07
CA ASP A 190 25.66 -11.46 -6.33
C ASP A 190 25.27 -11.51 -7.81
N ALA A 191 25.75 -12.54 -8.51
CA ALA A 191 25.58 -12.67 -9.96
C ALA A 191 24.10 -12.74 -10.36
N TRP A 192 23.25 -13.38 -9.55
CA TRP A 192 21.83 -13.47 -9.84
C TRP A 192 21.15 -12.09 -9.74
N LEU A 193 21.42 -11.32 -8.68
CA LEU A 193 20.90 -9.97 -8.51
C LEU A 193 21.38 -9.01 -9.61
N HIS A 194 22.63 -9.13 -10.05
CA HIS A 194 23.13 -8.34 -11.17
C HIS A 194 22.37 -8.66 -12.47
N ARG A 195 22.21 -9.93 -12.82
CA ARG A 195 21.40 -10.33 -13.99
C ARG A 195 19.94 -9.89 -13.89
N PHE A 196 19.37 -9.98 -12.69
CA PHE A 196 18.01 -9.52 -12.43
C PHE A 196 17.87 -8.00 -12.64
N ALA A 197 18.85 -7.23 -12.18
CA ALA A 197 18.90 -5.78 -12.37
C ALA A 197 19.08 -5.39 -13.84
N ASP A 198 20.01 -6.03 -14.54
CA ASP A 198 20.25 -5.78 -15.96
C ASP A 198 19.01 -6.12 -16.80
N GLU A 199 18.30 -7.19 -16.47
CA GLU A 199 17.01 -7.52 -17.10
C GLU A 199 15.95 -6.44 -16.83
N CYS A 200 15.80 -6.01 -15.58
CA CYS A 200 14.83 -4.97 -15.21
C CYS A 200 15.10 -3.65 -15.95
N GLU A 201 16.36 -3.22 -16.05
CA GLU A 201 16.75 -2.03 -16.80
C GLU A 201 16.46 -2.18 -18.30
N ARG A 202 16.78 -3.33 -18.90
CA ARG A 202 16.45 -3.62 -20.30
C ARG A 202 14.95 -3.59 -20.53
N VAL A 203 14.16 -4.22 -19.65
CA VAL A 203 12.70 -4.23 -19.71
C VAL A 203 12.17 -2.80 -19.67
N GLN A 204 12.61 -1.98 -18.71
CA GLN A 204 12.22 -0.58 -18.60
C GLN A 204 12.54 0.22 -19.87
N ALA A 205 13.74 0.05 -20.44
CA ALA A 205 14.11 0.70 -21.69
C ALA A 205 13.19 0.28 -22.86
N CYS A 206 12.82 -1.00 -22.92
CA CYS A 206 11.86 -1.47 -23.92
C CYS A 206 10.47 -0.89 -23.72
N PHE A 207 10.01 -0.73 -22.47
CA PHE A 207 8.75 -0.07 -22.13
C PHE A 207 8.74 1.40 -22.55
N VAL A 208 9.80 2.15 -22.26
CA VAL A 208 9.93 3.55 -22.66
C VAL A 208 9.86 3.69 -24.18
N ARG A 209 10.49 2.76 -24.92
CA ARG A 209 10.44 2.74 -26.38
C ARG A 209 9.05 2.37 -26.93
N ALA A 210 8.37 1.41 -26.31
CA ALA A 210 7.04 0.97 -26.73
C ALA A 210 5.94 2.00 -26.38
N TYR A 211 6.11 2.75 -25.28
CA TYR A 211 5.13 3.70 -24.74
C TYR A 211 5.78 5.04 -24.34
N PRO A 212 6.29 5.82 -25.31
CA PRO A 212 7.03 7.06 -25.02
C PRO A 212 6.15 8.13 -24.33
N ASP A 213 4.84 8.11 -24.58
CA ASP A 213 3.86 9.01 -23.96
C ASP A 213 3.65 8.77 -22.46
N VAL A 214 3.93 7.55 -21.98
CA VAL A 214 3.92 7.20 -20.56
C VAL A 214 5.19 7.74 -19.89
N ALA A 215 6.34 7.66 -20.57
CA ALA A 215 7.62 8.12 -20.04
C ALA A 215 7.71 9.66 -19.89
N ALA A 216 7.06 10.40 -20.80
CA ALA A 216 7.09 11.86 -20.82
C ALA A 216 6.27 12.56 -19.71
N LYS A 217 5.50 11.82 -18.91
CA LYS A 217 4.58 12.35 -17.88
C LYS A 217 5.18 12.43 -16.46
N LYS A 218 6.50 12.50 -16.32
CA LYS A 218 7.17 12.68 -15.02
C LYS A 218 7.16 14.14 -14.56
#